data_AF-A0A8H6W4I6-F1
#
_entry.id   AF-A0A8H6W4I6-F1
#
_cell.length_a   1.000
_cell.length_b   1.000
_cell.length_c   1.000
_cell.angle_alpha   90.00
_cell.angle_beta   90.00
_cell.angle_gamma   90.00
#
_symmetry.space_group_name_H-M   'P 1'
#
loop_
_entity.id
_entity.type
_entity.pdbx_description
1 polymer ?
#
loop_
_entity_poly.entity_id
_entity_poly.type
_entity_poly.pdbx_seq_one_letter_code
_entity_poly.pdbx_strand_id
1 'polypeptide(L)'
;MPSSQLQAAARAAYRQLFRASSTTFAGDEQVLLAFRSKMRHDAMAASQVADPVAYEQHNALGREVAKILRENIVQASRTSQPDTWKVRITEHTELGSNDSIKTAGRNKDSELPAAPLDRIRSVHYSALKAASKNRVVPELREEDLEETFVRGSGPGGQSVNKTRNNVQLVHRPTGIRITCHETRSLHTNRRIARKLLVERLDQLANPGLTRENMQQAKQRERERRRRKRAKKKQRDS
;
A
#
# COMPACT_ATOMS: atom_id res chain seq x y z
N MET A 1 -11.58 38.26 -5.61
CA MET A 1 -10.67 38.31 -4.44
C MET A 1 -11.48 37.98 -3.19
N PRO A 2 -10.99 37.09 -2.30
CA PRO A 2 -11.71 36.71 -1.09
C PRO A 2 -11.90 37.90 -0.15
N SER A 3 -13.03 37.92 0.56
CA SER A 3 -13.37 39.00 1.51
C SER A 3 -12.32 39.14 2.61
N SER A 4 -12.18 40.34 3.18
CA SER A 4 -11.22 40.61 4.26
C SER A 4 -11.44 39.70 5.48
N GLN A 5 -12.69 39.35 5.77
CA GLN A 5 -13.07 38.41 6.82
C GLN A 5 -12.56 36.98 6.54
N LEU A 6 -12.72 36.49 5.31
CA LEU A 6 -12.22 35.17 4.92
C LEU A 6 -10.69 35.11 4.98
N GLN A 7 -10.00 36.17 4.57
CA GLN A 7 -8.54 36.25 4.70
C GLN A 7 -8.08 36.26 6.17
N ALA A 8 -8.81 36.97 7.05
CA ALA A 8 -8.54 36.95 8.48
C ALA A 8 -8.77 35.54 9.09
N ALA A 9 -9.84 34.86 8.68
CA ALA A 9 -10.13 33.49 9.08
C ALA A 9 -9.05 32.50 8.61
N ALA A 10 -8.53 32.67 7.39
CA ALA A 10 -7.42 31.89 6.84
C ALA A 10 -6.14 32.04 7.67
N ARG A 11 -5.77 33.29 8.00
CA ARG A 11 -4.61 33.57 8.88
C ARG A 11 -4.76 32.95 10.26
N ALA A 12 -5.98 32.97 10.83
CA ALA A 12 -6.27 32.34 12.10
C ALA A 12 -6.13 30.81 12.03
N ALA A 13 -6.72 30.17 11.00
CA ALA A 13 -6.61 28.72 10.77
C ALA A 13 -5.15 28.30 10.58
N TYR A 14 -4.38 29.04 9.78
CA TYR A 14 -2.95 28.80 9.58
C TYR A 14 -2.17 28.90 10.90
N ARG A 15 -2.41 29.92 11.72
CA ARG A 15 -1.74 30.06 13.03
C ARG A 15 -2.09 28.91 13.98
N GLN A 16 -3.34 28.47 13.99
CA GLN A 16 -3.78 27.33 14.81
C GLN A 16 -3.09 26.04 14.36
N LEU A 17 -3.08 25.76 13.06
CA LEU A 17 -2.44 24.59 12.49
C LEU A 17 -0.92 24.58 12.75
N PHE A 18 -0.26 25.74 12.64
CA PHE A 18 1.16 25.88 12.90
C PHE A 18 1.52 25.62 14.36
N ARG A 19 0.67 26.10 15.30
CA ARG A 19 0.84 25.82 16.73
C ARG A 19 0.63 24.34 17.02
N ALA A 20 -0.46 23.76 16.50
CA ALA A 20 -0.77 22.34 16.66
C ALA A 20 0.39 21.46 16.17
N SER A 21 0.89 21.69 14.95
CA SER A 21 2.00 20.89 14.39
C SER A 21 3.28 21.02 15.22
N SER A 22 3.56 22.20 15.77
CA SER A 22 4.75 22.44 16.59
C SER A 22 4.70 21.64 17.90
N THR A 23 3.51 21.54 18.51
CA THR A 23 3.32 20.75 19.73
C THR A 23 3.34 19.25 19.42
N THR A 24 2.62 18.80 18.39
CA THR A 24 2.50 17.39 18.04
C THR A 24 3.84 16.78 17.60
N PHE A 25 4.62 17.51 16.79
CA PHE A 25 5.89 17.03 16.23
C PHE A 25 7.14 17.49 17.00
N ALA A 26 7.00 17.92 18.26
CA ALA A 26 8.14 18.41 19.03
C ALA A 26 9.22 17.31 19.23
N GLY A 27 10.45 17.59 18.80
CA GLY A 27 11.56 16.62 18.85
C GLY A 27 11.68 15.72 17.62
N ASP A 28 10.76 15.82 16.65
CA ASP A 28 10.89 15.24 15.32
C ASP A 28 10.95 16.36 14.27
N GLU A 29 12.16 16.93 14.13
CA GLU A 29 12.38 18.11 13.30
C GLU A 29 12.12 17.84 11.82
N GLN A 30 12.46 16.63 11.33
CA GLN A 30 12.26 16.26 9.93
C GLN A 30 10.78 16.24 9.55
N VAL A 31 9.96 15.58 10.38
CA VAL A 31 8.51 15.54 10.16
C VAL A 31 7.89 16.92 10.30
N LEU A 32 8.33 17.72 11.29
CA LEU A 32 7.85 19.08 11.48
C LEU A 32 8.15 19.98 10.27
N LEU A 33 9.37 19.93 9.74
CA LEU A 33 9.79 20.73 8.58
C LEU A 33 9.04 20.30 7.32
N ALA A 34 8.91 18.99 7.06
CA ALA A 34 8.16 18.47 5.93
C ALA A 34 6.68 18.91 6.00
N PHE A 35 6.06 18.79 7.18
CA PHE A 35 4.70 19.22 7.42
C PHE A 35 4.53 20.73 7.15
N ARG A 36 5.42 21.57 7.69
CA ARG A 36 5.40 23.02 7.48
C ARG A 36 5.59 23.42 6.03
N SER A 37 6.44 22.69 5.30
CA SER A 37 6.65 22.90 3.86
C SER A 37 5.35 22.65 3.09
N LYS A 38 4.68 21.52 3.34
CA LYS A 38 3.39 21.19 2.74
C LYS A 38 2.32 22.20 3.11
N MET A 39 2.19 22.54 4.39
CA MET A 39 1.25 23.55 4.88
C MET A 39 1.42 24.90 4.19
N ARG A 40 2.66 25.33 3.95
CA ARG A 40 2.95 26.57 3.20
C ARG A 40 2.53 26.43 1.74
N HIS A 41 2.82 25.30 1.11
CA HIS A 41 2.42 25.02 -0.27
C HIS A 41 0.90 25.08 -0.42
N ASP A 42 0.17 24.38 0.46
CA ASP A 42 -1.31 24.34 0.45
C ASP A 42 -1.91 25.74 0.69
N ALA A 43 -1.33 26.53 1.60
CA ALA A 43 -1.77 27.91 1.84
C ALA A 43 -1.53 28.83 0.64
N MET A 44 -0.40 28.66 -0.06
CA MET A 44 -0.12 29.41 -1.30
C MET A 44 -1.08 28.99 -2.43
N ALA A 45 -1.35 27.70 -2.57
CA ALA A 45 -2.34 27.20 -3.53
C ALA A 45 -3.75 27.75 -3.23
N ALA A 46 -4.19 27.70 -1.97
CA ALA A 46 -5.48 28.24 -1.55
C ALA A 46 -5.59 29.75 -1.78
N SER A 47 -4.49 30.51 -1.69
CA SER A 47 -4.48 31.95 -1.98
C SER A 47 -4.77 32.30 -3.45
N GLN A 48 -4.55 31.36 -4.37
CA GLN A 48 -4.81 31.53 -5.80
C GLN A 48 -6.26 31.20 -6.18
N VAL A 49 -7.02 30.54 -5.30
CA VAL A 49 -8.42 30.16 -5.54
C VAL A 49 -9.31 31.40 -5.43
N ALA A 50 -10.00 31.72 -6.54
CA ALA A 50 -10.87 32.89 -6.60
C ALA A 50 -12.28 32.66 -6.02
N ASP A 51 -12.73 31.40 -5.99
CA ASP A 51 -14.05 30.99 -5.51
C ASP A 51 -14.15 31.11 -3.97
N PRO A 52 -15.06 31.93 -3.42
CA PRO A 52 -15.24 32.11 -1.98
C PRO A 52 -15.59 30.83 -1.23
N VAL A 53 -16.40 29.93 -1.83
CA VAL A 53 -16.85 28.70 -1.16
C VAL A 53 -15.69 27.74 -0.99
N ALA A 54 -14.91 27.52 -2.06
CA ALA A 54 -13.70 26.72 -1.99
C ALA A 54 -12.69 27.30 -0.99
N TYR A 55 -12.54 28.63 -0.95
CA TYR A 55 -11.65 29.30 0.01
C TYR A 55 -12.08 29.08 1.47
N GLU A 56 -13.39 29.12 1.75
CA GLU A 56 -13.92 28.81 3.08
C GLU A 56 -13.69 27.33 3.47
N GLN A 57 -13.89 26.41 2.53
CA GLN A 57 -13.62 24.98 2.75
C GLN A 57 -12.14 24.73 3.09
N HIS A 58 -11.21 25.41 2.41
CA HIS A 58 -9.77 25.33 2.75
C HIS A 58 -9.49 25.83 4.17
N ASN A 59 -10.14 26.90 4.60
CA ASN A 59 -10.00 27.42 5.97
C ASN A 59 -10.56 26.44 7.01
N ALA A 60 -11.71 25.83 6.72
CA ALA A 60 -12.32 24.82 7.57
C ALA A 60 -11.43 23.58 7.70
N LEU A 61 -10.89 23.08 6.59
CA LEU A 61 -9.95 21.96 6.55
C LEU A 61 -8.71 22.24 7.42
N GLY A 62 -8.13 23.43 7.32
CA GLY A 62 -6.97 23.80 8.14
C GLY A 62 -7.25 23.74 9.65
N ARG A 63 -8.46 24.14 10.08
CA ARG A 63 -8.91 24.03 11.49
C ARG A 63 -9.14 22.59 11.90
N GLU A 64 -9.73 21.78 11.01
CA GLU A 64 -9.99 20.36 11.27
C GLU A 64 -8.69 19.57 11.42
N VAL A 65 -7.72 19.79 10.52
CA VAL A 65 -6.39 19.17 10.66
C VAL A 65 -5.72 19.60 11.97
N ALA A 66 -5.85 20.88 12.36
CA ALA A 66 -5.32 21.36 13.63
C ALA A 66 -6.01 20.72 14.85
N LYS A 67 -7.29 20.36 14.74
CA LYS A 67 -8.04 19.61 15.75
C LYS A 67 -7.52 18.17 15.84
N ILE A 68 -7.43 17.48 14.70
CA ILE A 68 -6.92 16.09 14.61
C ILE A 68 -5.50 15.98 15.17
N LEU A 69 -4.60 16.91 14.81
CA LEU A 69 -3.22 16.91 15.31
C LEU A 69 -3.13 17.01 16.84
N ARG A 70 -4.06 17.72 17.48
CA ARG A 70 -4.06 17.90 18.95
C ARG A 70 -4.73 16.74 19.68
N GLU A 71 -5.85 16.27 19.15
CA GLU A 71 -6.71 15.31 19.84
C GLU A 71 -6.30 13.86 19.55
N ASN A 72 -5.91 13.56 18.31
CA ASN A 72 -5.81 12.17 17.83
C ASN A 72 -4.36 11.70 17.61
N ILE A 73 -3.42 12.61 17.41
CA ILE A 73 -2.04 12.26 17.08
C ILE A 73 -1.14 12.42 18.30
N VAL A 74 -0.50 11.32 18.68
CA VAL A 74 0.52 11.27 19.74
C VAL A 74 1.84 10.75 19.18
N GLN A 75 2.94 11.36 19.59
CA GLN A 75 4.29 10.90 19.25
C GLN A 75 4.95 10.21 20.43
N ALA A 76 5.84 9.26 20.14
CA ALA A 76 6.66 8.62 21.15
C ALA A 76 8.12 9.07 21.02
N SER A 77 8.75 9.43 22.13
CA SER A 77 10.18 9.70 22.22
C SER A 77 10.91 8.48 22.79
N ARG A 78 12.06 8.13 22.21
CA ARG A 78 12.90 7.04 22.70
C ARG A 78 13.50 7.40 24.06
N THR A 79 13.38 6.52 25.05
CA THR A 79 13.99 6.68 26.38
C THR A 79 15.43 6.13 26.38
N SER A 80 16.23 6.46 27.41
CA SER A 80 17.60 5.95 27.59
C SER A 80 17.68 4.42 27.70
N GLN A 81 16.58 3.75 28.07
CA GLN A 81 16.50 2.29 28.10
C GLN A 81 16.18 1.72 26.71
N PRO A 82 16.86 0.65 26.27
CA PRO A 82 16.56 -0.02 25.02
C PRO A 82 15.10 -0.51 24.99
N ASP A 83 14.46 -0.42 23.83
CA ASP A 83 13.08 -0.82 23.55
C ASP A 83 11.96 -0.17 24.39
N THR A 84 12.29 0.87 25.16
CA THR A 84 11.31 1.64 25.94
C THR A 84 11.05 3.00 25.30
N TRP A 85 9.78 3.29 25.05
CA TRP A 85 9.32 4.52 24.41
C TRP A 85 8.36 5.26 25.32
N LYS A 86 8.58 6.56 25.51
CA LYS A 86 7.68 7.44 26.25
C LYS A 86 6.73 8.11 25.28
N VAL A 87 5.43 7.84 25.41
CA VAL A 87 4.40 8.53 24.62
C VAL A 87 4.18 9.93 25.19
N ARG A 88 4.14 10.95 24.33
CA ARG A 88 3.81 12.32 24.72
C ARG A 88 2.31 12.53 24.54
N ILE A 89 1.59 12.52 25.66
CA ILE A 89 0.16 12.83 25.73
C ILE A 89 0.03 14.28 26.19
N THR A 90 -0.82 15.05 25.53
CA THR A 90 -1.12 16.44 25.89
C THR A 90 -2.50 16.54 26.52
N GLU A 91 -2.80 17.66 27.19
CA GLU A 91 -4.10 17.89 27.85
C GLU A 91 -5.32 17.76 26.92
N HIS A 92 -5.13 18.04 25.64
CA HIS A 92 -6.18 18.01 24.63
C HIS A 92 -6.27 16.67 23.89
N THR A 93 -5.42 15.70 24.20
CA THR A 93 -5.44 14.39 23.55
C THR A 93 -6.65 13.61 24.04
N GLU A 94 -7.56 13.26 23.12
CA GLU A 94 -8.72 12.46 23.44
C GLU A 94 -8.28 11.02 23.73
N LEU A 95 -8.34 10.64 25.00
CA LEU A 95 -8.19 9.24 25.41
C LEU A 95 -9.54 8.55 25.13
N GLY A 96 -9.73 8.08 23.89
CA GLY A 96 -10.92 7.32 23.53
C GLY A 96 -11.14 6.13 24.46
N SER A 97 -12.41 5.81 24.76
CA SER A 97 -12.71 4.57 25.50
C SER A 97 -12.41 3.37 24.59
N ASN A 98 -11.59 2.44 25.09
CA ASN A 98 -11.22 1.22 24.37
C ASN A 98 -12.38 0.20 24.23
N ASP A 99 -13.63 0.63 24.38
CA ASP A 99 -14.79 -0.26 24.36
C ASP A 99 -15.05 -0.84 22.96
N SER A 100 -14.75 -0.08 21.90
CA SER A 100 -14.85 -0.53 20.50
C SER A 100 -13.85 -1.65 20.15
N ILE A 101 -12.67 -1.67 20.78
CA ILE A 101 -11.66 -2.73 20.61
C ILE A 101 -12.11 -4.03 21.27
N LYS A 102 -12.86 -3.97 22.38
CA LYS A 102 -13.40 -5.17 23.04
C LYS A 102 -14.52 -5.83 22.22
N THR A 103 -15.28 -5.06 21.44
CA THR A 103 -16.36 -5.57 20.60
C THR A 103 -15.93 -6.09 19.23
N ALA A 104 -14.66 -5.94 18.84
CA ALA A 104 -14.14 -6.39 17.54
C ALA A 104 -14.23 -7.91 17.28
N GLY A 105 -14.73 -8.69 18.25
CA GLY A 105 -15.11 -10.09 18.05
C GLY A 105 -16.59 -10.35 17.69
N ARG A 106 -17.48 -9.34 17.62
CA ARG A 106 -18.94 -9.59 17.56
C ARG A 106 -19.75 -9.01 16.40
N ASN A 107 -19.26 -8.08 15.58
CA ASN A 107 -20.12 -7.52 14.52
C ASN A 107 -19.83 -8.14 13.14
N LYS A 108 -20.69 -9.12 12.81
CA LYS A 108 -21.11 -9.45 11.44
C LYS A 108 -21.88 -8.26 10.86
N ASP A 109 -21.63 -8.00 9.58
CA ASP A 109 -22.53 -7.32 8.65
C ASP A 109 -22.83 -5.83 8.91
N SER A 110 -21.97 -4.94 8.40
CA SER A 110 -22.38 -3.61 7.94
C SER A 110 -21.85 -3.40 6.53
N GLU A 111 -22.77 -3.32 5.57
CA GLU A 111 -22.48 -3.09 4.15
C GLU A 111 -22.00 -1.65 3.97
N LEU A 112 -20.69 -1.48 3.74
CA LEU A 112 -20.10 -0.24 3.26
C LEU A 112 -19.96 -0.31 1.73
N PRO A 113 -20.25 0.76 0.98
CA PRO A 113 -20.10 0.78 -0.48
C PRO A 113 -18.64 0.52 -0.87
N ALA A 114 -18.46 -0.38 -1.83
CA ALA A 114 -17.18 -0.91 -2.26
C ALA A 114 -16.31 0.15 -2.93
N ALA A 115 -15.60 0.95 -2.14
CA ALA A 115 -14.42 1.66 -2.64
C ALA A 115 -13.38 0.61 -3.10
N PRO A 116 -12.79 0.74 -4.31
CA PRO A 116 -11.75 -0.15 -4.80
C PRO A 116 -10.44 0.21 -4.07
N LEU A 117 -10.39 -0.16 -2.81
CA LEU A 117 -9.14 -0.19 -2.09
C LEU A 117 -8.51 -1.53 -2.42
N ASP A 118 -7.25 -1.49 -2.87
CA ASP A 118 -6.23 -2.50 -2.60
C ASP A 118 -6.04 -2.63 -1.06
N ARG A 119 -7.14 -2.91 -0.37
CA ARG A 119 -7.22 -3.23 1.04
C ARG A 119 -6.58 -4.58 1.14
N ILE A 120 -5.31 -4.57 1.55
CA ILE A 120 -4.49 -5.71 1.97
C ILE A 120 -5.40 -6.89 2.31
N ARG A 121 -5.60 -7.78 1.33
CA ARG A 121 -6.42 -8.98 1.49
C ARG A 121 -5.81 -9.74 2.65
N SER A 122 -6.62 -10.08 3.65
CA SER A 122 -6.15 -10.67 4.91
C SER A 122 -5.07 -11.73 4.67
N VAL A 123 -3.92 -11.60 5.33
CA VAL A 123 -2.72 -12.47 5.16
C VAL A 123 -2.96 -13.89 5.71
N HIS A 124 -4.17 -14.19 6.20
CA HIS A 124 -4.51 -15.48 6.77
C HIS A 124 -4.78 -16.51 5.67
N TYR A 125 -4.06 -17.63 5.73
CA TYR A 125 -4.19 -18.72 4.76
C TYR A 125 -5.62 -19.27 4.65
N SER A 126 -6.41 -19.26 5.73
CA SER A 126 -7.82 -19.67 5.70
C SER A 126 -8.68 -18.79 4.78
N ALA A 127 -8.50 -17.47 4.86
CA ALA A 127 -9.22 -16.50 4.04
C ALA A 127 -8.76 -16.56 2.57
N LEU A 128 -7.44 -16.66 2.34
CA LEU A 128 -6.90 -16.85 1.00
C LEU A 128 -7.37 -18.19 0.37
N LYS A 129 -7.49 -19.26 1.16
CA LYS A 129 -8.03 -20.56 0.71
C LYS A 129 -9.51 -20.49 0.35
N ALA A 130 -10.31 -19.73 1.09
CA ALA A 130 -11.71 -19.51 0.76
C ALA A 130 -11.84 -18.71 -0.55
N ALA A 131 -11.10 -17.60 -0.67
CA ALA A 131 -11.09 -16.76 -1.86
C ALA A 131 -10.53 -17.48 -3.11
N SER A 132 -9.61 -18.43 -2.94
CA SER A 132 -9.08 -19.26 -4.04
C SER A 132 -10.16 -20.12 -4.72
N LYS A 133 -11.32 -20.37 -4.09
CA LYS A 133 -12.40 -21.14 -4.73
C LYS A 133 -13.07 -20.38 -5.88
N ASN A 134 -13.08 -19.05 -5.80
CA ASN A 134 -13.69 -18.18 -6.80
C ASN A 134 -12.66 -17.63 -7.79
N ARG A 135 -11.51 -18.31 -7.95
CA ARG A 135 -10.43 -17.88 -8.83
C ARG A 135 -10.89 -17.95 -10.30
N VAL A 136 -10.68 -16.88 -11.04
CA VAL A 136 -10.88 -16.86 -12.49
C VAL A 136 -9.63 -17.41 -13.18
N VAL A 137 -9.77 -18.42 -14.02
CA VAL A 137 -8.65 -18.95 -14.82
C VAL A 137 -8.58 -18.15 -16.13
N PRO A 138 -7.50 -17.40 -16.41
CA PRO A 138 -7.35 -16.70 -17.68
C PRO A 138 -7.16 -17.72 -18.80
N GLU A 139 -8.05 -17.71 -19.79
CA GLU A 139 -7.89 -18.47 -21.02
C GLU A 139 -6.99 -17.68 -21.99
N LEU A 140 -5.96 -18.33 -22.53
CA LEU A 140 -5.02 -17.70 -23.46
C LEU A 140 -5.42 -18.09 -24.88
N ARG A 141 -5.97 -17.13 -25.65
CA ARG A 141 -6.26 -17.35 -27.06
C ARG A 141 -5.04 -17.03 -27.90
N GLU A 142 -4.73 -17.86 -28.88
CA GLU A 142 -3.53 -17.66 -29.72
C GLU A 142 -3.66 -16.43 -30.65
N GLU A 143 -4.89 -16.01 -30.96
CA GLU A 143 -5.20 -14.83 -31.79
C GLU A 143 -4.78 -13.49 -31.14
N ASP A 144 -4.71 -13.45 -29.81
CA ASP A 144 -4.37 -12.26 -29.03
C ASP A 144 -2.87 -12.09 -28.78
N LEU A 145 -2.06 -13.02 -29.29
CA LEU A 145 -0.62 -13.10 -29.04
C LEU A 145 0.18 -12.62 -30.26
N GLU A 146 1.07 -11.67 -30.01
CA GLU A 146 2.14 -11.34 -30.95
C GLU A 146 3.43 -12.03 -30.51
N GLU A 147 3.91 -12.95 -31.34
CA GLU A 147 5.17 -13.66 -31.15
C GLU A 147 6.26 -13.06 -32.04
N THR A 148 7.38 -12.64 -31.45
CA THR A 148 8.56 -12.18 -32.19
C THR A 148 9.82 -12.91 -31.71
N PHE A 149 10.71 -13.21 -32.66
CA PHE A 149 11.93 -13.98 -32.41
C PHE A 149 13.16 -13.11 -32.63
N VAL A 150 13.89 -12.87 -31.55
CA VAL A 150 15.07 -11.99 -31.53
C VAL A 150 16.32 -12.83 -31.27
N ARG A 151 17.49 -12.29 -31.60
CA ARG A 151 18.77 -12.88 -31.18
C ARG A 151 18.96 -12.68 -29.67
N GLY A 152 19.53 -13.67 -29.00
CA GLY A 152 19.87 -13.54 -27.58
C GLY A 152 20.94 -12.46 -27.38
N SER A 153 20.84 -11.72 -26.27
CA SER A 153 21.86 -10.75 -25.85
C SER A 153 22.54 -11.24 -24.57
N GLY A 154 23.87 -11.36 -24.58
CA GLY A 154 24.65 -11.74 -23.39
C GLY A 154 26.01 -12.36 -23.73
N PRO A 155 26.84 -12.69 -22.71
CA PRO A 155 28.11 -13.37 -22.86
C PRO A 155 27.87 -14.84 -23.27
N GLY A 156 27.53 -15.05 -24.53
CA GLY A 156 27.27 -16.34 -25.14
C GLY A 156 28.26 -16.63 -26.26
N GLY A 157 28.58 -17.90 -26.47
CA GLY A 157 29.41 -18.33 -27.61
C GLY A 157 28.76 -18.05 -28.97
N GLN A 158 29.43 -18.47 -30.06
CA GLN A 158 28.99 -18.21 -31.44
C GLN A 158 27.53 -18.59 -31.74
N SER A 159 26.99 -19.59 -31.04
CA SER A 159 25.62 -20.08 -31.22
C SER A 159 24.55 -19.04 -30.84
N VAL A 160 24.81 -18.21 -29.81
CA VAL A 160 23.86 -17.20 -29.31
C VAL A 160 23.71 -16.02 -30.28
N ASN A 161 24.81 -15.62 -30.93
CA ASN A 161 24.80 -14.51 -31.88
C ASN A 161 24.18 -14.89 -33.24
N LYS A 162 24.20 -16.17 -33.61
CA LYS A 162 23.68 -16.67 -34.89
C LYS A 162 22.20 -17.05 -34.81
N THR A 163 21.77 -17.65 -33.69
CA THR A 163 20.43 -18.25 -33.56
C THR A 163 19.41 -17.24 -33.01
N ARG A 164 18.23 -17.16 -33.62
CA ARG A 164 17.08 -16.37 -33.12
C ARG A 164 16.24 -17.22 -32.15
N ASN A 165 16.81 -17.55 -30.99
CA ASN A 165 16.18 -18.39 -29.98
C ASN A 165 15.49 -17.60 -28.85
N ASN A 166 15.65 -16.27 -28.79
CA ASN A 166 14.98 -15.42 -27.80
C ASN A 166 13.54 -15.15 -28.24
N VAL A 167 12.58 -15.60 -27.44
CA VAL A 167 11.15 -15.45 -27.73
C VAL A 167 10.63 -14.24 -26.97
N GLN A 168 10.04 -13.29 -27.68
CA GLN A 168 9.27 -12.20 -27.10
C GLN A 168 7.80 -12.40 -27.43
N LEU A 169 6.96 -12.38 -26.39
CA LEU A 169 5.52 -12.57 -26.46
C LEU A 169 4.84 -11.32 -25.93
N VAL A 170 3.90 -10.77 -26.70
CA VAL A 170 3.06 -9.64 -26.30
C VAL A 170 1.61 -10.08 -26.35
N HIS A 171 0.87 -9.86 -25.27
CA HIS A 171 -0.57 -10.07 -25.23
C HIS A 171 -1.27 -8.74 -25.53
N ARG A 172 -1.90 -8.64 -26.70
CA ARG A 172 -2.50 -7.38 -27.20
C ARG A 172 -3.52 -6.75 -26.24
N PRO A 173 -4.48 -7.49 -25.64
CA PRO A 173 -5.51 -6.85 -24.84
C PRO A 173 -5.00 -6.33 -23.49
N THR A 174 -3.97 -6.94 -22.90
CA THR A 174 -3.43 -6.51 -21.60
C THR A 174 -2.13 -5.71 -21.70
N GLY A 175 -1.50 -5.66 -22.87
CA GLY A 175 -0.22 -4.98 -23.08
C GLY A 175 0.98 -5.65 -22.39
N ILE A 176 0.82 -6.85 -21.82
CA ILE A 176 1.91 -7.54 -21.12
C ILE A 176 2.92 -8.05 -22.15
N ARG A 177 4.19 -7.70 -21.95
CA ARG A 177 5.34 -8.20 -22.71
C ARG A 177 6.19 -9.13 -21.86
N ILE A 178 6.52 -10.29 -22.41
CA ILE A 178 7.40 -11.28 -21.80
C ILE A 178 8.51 -11.64 -22.76
N THR A 179 9.73 -11.72 -22.24
CA THR A 179 10.91 -12.15 -22.97
C THR A 179 11.49 -13.38 -22.30
N CYS A 180 11.80 -14.42 -23.07
CA CYS A 180 12.32 -15.68 -22.56
C CYS A 180 13.53 -16.14 -23.39
N HIS A 181 14.67 -16.28 -22.71
CA HIS A 181 15.90 -16.82 -23.26
C HIS A 181 16.60 -17.71 -22.20
N GLU A 182 15.96 -18.82 -21.86
CA GLU A 182 16.49 -19.76 -20.87
C GLU A 182 17.29 -20.91 -21.51
N THR A 183 16.83 -21.41 -22.65
CA THR A 183 17.42 -22.58 -23.30
C THR A 183 17.87 -22.30 -24.73
N ARG A 184 18.71 -23.19 -25.28
CA ARG A 184 19.13 -23.11 -26.69
C ARG A 184 18.02 -23.44 -27.69
N SER A 185 16.93 -24.07 -27.26
CA SER A 185 15.83 -24.52 -28.11
C SER A 185 14.71 -23.49 -28.17
N LEU A 186 14.34 -23.10 -29.40
CA LEU A 186 13.25 -22.15 -29.63
C LEU A 186 11.90 -22.67 -29.11
N HIS A 187 11.59 -23.93 -29.40
CA HIS A 187 10.31 -24.54 -28.98
C HIS A 187 10.16 -24.57 -27.46
N THR A 188 11.25 -24.90 -26.75
CA THR A 188 11.27 -24.91 -25.29
C THR A 188 11.08 -23.50 -24.74
N ASN A 189 11.76 -22.51 -25.30
CA ASN A 189 11.58 -21.10 -24.90
C ASN A 189 10.16 -20.59 -25.19
N ARG A 190 9.53 -21.00 -26.30
CA ARG A 190 8.14 -20.65 -26.63
C ARG A 190 7.17 -21.18 -25.57
N ARG A 191 7.34 -22.45 -25.17
CA ARG A 191 6.51 -23.08 -24.13
C ARG A 191 6.70 -22.39 -22.76
N ILE A 192 7.93 -22.05 -22.40
CA ILE A 192 8.23 -21.36 -21.14
C ILE A 192 7.62 -19.95 -21.14
N ALA A 193 7.78 -19.20 -22.24
CA ALA A 193 7.23 -17.87 -22.35
C ALA A 193 5.70 -17.83 -22.26
N ARG A 194 5.00 -18.81 -22.88
CA ARG A 194 3.55 -18.98 -22.72
C ARG A 194 3.14 -19.26 -21.28
N LYS A 195 3.89 -20.14 -20.59
CA LYS A 195 3.64 -20.43 -19.16
C LYS A 195 3.80 -19.18 -18.29
N LEU A 196 4.87 -18.41 -18.51
CA LEU A 196 5.11 -17.15 -17.80
C LEU A 196 4.01 -16.13 -18.09
N LEU A 197 3.49 -16.09 -19.32
CA LEU A 197 2.38 -15.20 -19.69
C LEU A 197 1.10 -15.53 -18.96
N VAL A 198 0.76 -16.81 -18.86
CA VAL A 198 -0.39 -17.26 -18.06
C VAL A 198 -0.21 -16.91 -16.58
N GLU A 199 0.99 -17.07 -16.03
CA GLU A 199 1.28 -16.70 -14.63
C GLU A 199 1.13 -15.19 -14.39
N ARG A 200 1.57 -14.35 -15.34
CA ARG A 200 1.39 -12.88 -15.26
C ARG A 200 -0.07 -12.46 -15.42
N LEU A 201 -0.81 -13.09 -16.32
CA LEU A 201 -2.25 -12.85 -16.47
C LEU A 201 -3.02 -13.27 -15.21
N ASP A 202 -2.63 -14.39 -14.58
CA ASP A 202 -3.23 -14.85 -13.32
C ASP A 202 -2.95 -13.88 -12.17
N GLN A 203 -1.76 -13.27 -12.12
CA GLN A 203 -1.44 -12.23 -11.14
C GLN A 203 -2.33 -11.00 -11.27
N LEU A 204 -2.62 -10.58 -12.51
CA LEU A 204 -3.49 -9.44 -12.78
C LEU A 204 -4.96 -9.76 -12.49
N ALA A 205 -5.45 -10.92 -12.93
CA ALA A 205 -6.83 -11.32 -12.73
C ALA A 205 -7.13 -11.63 -11.25
N ASN A 206 -6.16 -12.18 -10.52
CA ASN A 206 -6.34 -12.66 -9.15
C ASN A 206 -5.25 -12.11 -8.19
N PRO A 207 -5.28 -10.80 -7.86
CA PRO A 207 -4.27 -10.19 -7.01
C PRO A 207 -4.24 -10.84 -5.62
N GLY A 208 -3.06 -11.29 -5.17
CA GLY A 208 -2.88 -11.92 -3.86
C GLY A 208 -3.28 -13.41 -3.76
N LEU A 209 -3.92 -13.98 -4.78
CA LEU A 209 -4.36 -15.39 -4.82
C LEU A 209 -3.40 -16.30 -5.61
N THR A 210 -2.23 -15.77 -5.96
CA THR A 210 -1.21 -16.53 -6.67
C THR A 210 -0.78 -17.76 -5.87
N ARG A 211 -0.33 -18.79 -6.59
CA ARG A 211 0.16 -20.04 -5.97
C ARG A 211 1.27 -19.78 -4.95
N GLU A 212 2.17 -18.86 -5.24
CA GLU A 212 3.28 -18.48 -4.35
C GLU A 212 2.78 -17.82 -3.07
N ASN A 213 1.87 -16.84 -3.17
CA ASN A 213 1.29 -16.17 -2.01
C ASN A 213 0.54 -17.16 -1.11
N MET A 214 -0.16 -18.12 -1.70
CA MET A 214 -0.83 -19.22 -0.98
C MET A 214 0.16 -20.10 -0.21
N GLN A 215 1.30 -20.45 -0.83
CA GLN A 215 2.35 -21.25 -0.18
C GLN A 215 3.01 -20.50 0.96
N GLN A 216 3.34 -19.23 0.75
CA GLN A 216 3.91 -18.36 1.77
C GLN A 216 2.96 -18.20 2.96
N ALA A 217 1.67 -17.97 2.71
CA ALA A 217 0.66 -17.88 3.76
C ALA A 217 0.54 -19.19 4.56
N LYS A 218 0.61 -20.34 3.88
CA LYS A 218 0.61 -21.67 4.52
C LYS A 218 1.84 -21.88 5.41
N GLN A 219 3.02 -21.49 4.95
CA GLN A 219 4.26 -21.56 5.74
C GLN A 219 4.17 -20.66 6.98
N ARG A 220 3.77 -19.39 6.81
CA ARG A 220 3.56 -18.44 7.91
C ARG A 220 2.58 -18.98 8.96
N GLU A 221 1.50 -19.63 8.53
CA GLU A 221 0.56 -20.24 9.47
C GLU A 221 1.18 -21.41 10.24
N ARG A 222 1.94 -22.29 9.57
CA ARG A 222 2.67 -23.39 10.22
C ARG A 222 3.65 -22.87 11.28
N GLU A 223 4.41 -21.83 10.95
CA GLU A 223 5.34 -21.19 11.89
C GLU A 223 4.62 -20.55 13.07
N ARG A 224 3.50 -19.84 12.82
CA ARG A 224 2.67 -19.26 13.89
C ARG A 224 2.17 -20.34 14.85
N ARG A 225 1.71 -21.48 14.34
CA ARG A 225 1.28 -22.62 15.15
C ARG A 225 2.43 -23.21 15.95
N ARG A 226 3.62 -23.37 15.34
CA ARG A 226 4.84 -23.84 16.02
C ARG A 226 5.26 -22.90 17.16
N ARG A 227 5.31 -21.59 16.92
CA ARG A 227 5.64 -20.56 17.93
C ARG A 227 4.66 -20.57 19.10
N LYS A 228 3.35 -20.69 18.84
CA LYS A 228 2.33 -20.79 19.90
C LYS A 228 2.52 -22.03 20.78
N ARG A 229 2.79 -23.19 20.18
CA ARG A 229 3.07 -24.44 20.92
C ARG A 229 4.34 -24.34 21.77
N ALA A 230 5.40 -23.72 21.24
CA ALA A 230 6.64 -23.49 22.00
C ALA A 230 6.41 -22.57 23.21
N LYS A 231 5.71 -21.45 23.03
CA LYS A 231 5.36 -20.53 24.12
C LYS A 231 4.49 -21.19 25.20
N LYS A 232 3.56 -22.08 24.81
CA LYS A 232 2.75 -22.84 25.78
C LYS A 232 3.65 -23.76 26.62
N LYS A 233 4.52 -24.54 25.98
CA LYS A 233 5.47 -25.43 26.68
C LYS A 233 6.36 -24.68 27.68
N GLN A 234 6.83 -23.47 27.33
CA GLN A 234 7.63 -22.62 28.22
C GLN A 234 6.85 -22.03 29.40
N ARG A 235 5.52 -21.90 29.29
CA ARG A 235 4.66 -21.43 30.39
C ARG A 235 4.28 -22.56 31.34
N ASP A 236 4.24 -23.79 30.82
CA ASP A 236 3.84 -24.99 31.54
C ASP A 236 5.05 -25.69 32.22
N SER A 237 6.28 -25.18 32.04
CA SER A 237 7.55 -25.65 32.64
C SER A 237 8.06 -24.67 33.69
#